data_AF-A0AAU2X773-F1
#
_entry.id   AF-A0AAU2X773-F1
#
_cell.length_a   1.000
_cell.length_b   1.000
_cell.length_c   1.000
_cell.angle_alpha   90.00
_cell.angle_beta   90.00
_cell.angle_gamma   90.00
#
_symmetry.space_group_name_H-M   'P 1'
#
loop_
_entity.id
_entity.type
_entity.pdbx_description
1 polymer ?
#
loop_
_entity_poly.entity_id
_entity_poly.type
_entity_poly.pdbx_seq_one_letter_code
_entity_poly.pdbx_strand_id
1 'polypeptide(L)'
;MDDNLDALERLMLANLLEGRQPRRRATTMPRAQRNSDSRQSAPQQRNQSRNQARHAPAARASIPGPSAPPQVSDLRQTRLLDIGRVIKQIDPRTTPEWRSEMAAAWVRLNLTAAQVHGWLTAGLLPAQHELAKECIERGLTPADMKSRIDGVRVVERLRGDGVDGVVDILRRNGWKPAATPTAAA
;
A
#
# COMPACT_ATOMS: atom_id res chain seq x y z
N MET A 1 23.18 -5.09 -44.95
CA MET A 1 23.80 -4.28 -43.88
C MET A 1 23.07 -4.61 -42.59
N ASP A 2 23.13 -5.86 -42.15
CA ASP A 2 22.19 -6.41 -41.16
C ASP A 2 22.92 -7.09 -39.98
N ASP A 3 24.22 -7.39 -40.13
CA ASP A 3 25.07 -7.97 -39.08
C ASP A 3 25.31 -7.07 -37.85
N ASN A 4 25.15 -5.74 -38.00
CA ASN A 4 25.55 -4.82 -36.93
C ASN A 4 24.49 -4.68 -35.82
N LEU A 5 23.23 -5.01 -36.13
CA LEU A 5 22.12 -4.96 -35.17
C LEU A 5 22.15 -6.19 -34.25
N ASP A 6 22.46 -7.36 -34.81
CA ASP A 6 22.60 -8.63 -34.09
C ASP A 6 23.78 -8.59 -33.11
N ALA A 7 24.88 -7.93 -33.49
CA ALA A 7 26.05 -7.74 -32.62
C ALA A 7 25.74 -6.85 -31.40
N LEU A 8 24.88 -5.84 -31.57
CA LEU A 8 24.50 -4.93 -30.50
C LEU A 8 23.55 -5.61 -29.49
N GLU A 9 22.57 -6.37 -29.98
CA GLU A 9 21.67 -7.15 -29.11
C GLU A 9 22.43 -8.23 -28.31
N ARG A 10 23.40 -8.91 -28.95
CA ARG A 10 24.27 -9.88 -28.27
C ARG A 10 25.13 -9.22 -27.17
N LEU A 11 25.61 -8.00 -27.39
CA LEU A 11 26.41 -7.27 -26.39
C LEU A 11 25.56 -6.79 -25.19
N MET A 12 24.30 -6.40 -25.44
CA MET A 12 23.37 -6.00 -24.38
C MET A 12 22.92 -7.20 -23.53
N LEU A 13 22.70 -8.36 -24.15
CA LEU A 13 22.39 -9.62 -23.46
C LEU A 13 23.56 -10.10 -22.60
N ALA A 14 24.81 -9.97 -23.08
CA ALA A 14 26.00 -10.32 -22.30
C ALA A 14 26.17 -9.45 -21.05
N ASN A 15 25.93 -8.13 -21.15
CA ASN A 15 26.00 -7.22 -20.01
C ASN A 15 24.90 -7.47 -18.96
N LEU A 16 23.75 -7.98 -19.38
CA LEU A 16 22.65 -8.33 -18.48
C LEU A 16 22.92 -9.60 -17.67
N LEU A 17 23.61 -10.57 -18.28
CA LEU A 17 24.01 -11.84 -17.66
C LEU A 17 25.22 -11.69 -16.72
N GLU A 18 26.12 -10.73 -16.96
CA GLU A 18 27.34 -10.55 -16.16
C GLU A 18 27.14 -9.78 -14.83
N GLY A 19 25.91 -9.38 -14.48
CA GLY A 19 25.58 -8.93 -13.12
C GLY A 19 26.43 -7.75 -12.59
N ARG A 20 27.00 -6.90 -13.45
CA ARG A 20 27.77 -5.73 -13.00
C ARG A 20 26.85 -4.59 -12.56
N GLN A 21 26.46 -4.66 -11.30
CA GLN A 21 26.01 -3.50 -10.53
C GLN A 21 27.07 -2.38 -10.57
N PRO A 22 26.71 -1.10 -10.82
CA PRO A 22 27.60 0.01 -10.54
C PRO A 22 27.85 0.06 -9.03
N ARG A 23 29.07 -0.34 -8.69
CA ARG A 23 29.66 -0.39 -7.35
C ARG A 23 29.46 0.96 -6.65
N ARG A 24 28.53 1.02 -5.68
CA ARG A 24 28.48 2.09 -4.67
C ARG A 24 29.86 2.18 -4.02
N ARG A 25 30.55 3.31 -4.20
CA ARG A 25 31.74 3.65 -3.41
C ARG A 25 31.31 3.80 -1.96
N ALA A 26 31.57 2.76 -1.17
CA ALA A 26 31.73 2.88 0.26
C ALA A 26 33.09 3.56 0.51
N THR A 27 33.07 4.75 1.09
CA THR A 27 34.25 5.30 1.75
C THR A 27 34.11 5.00 3.22
N THR A 28 34.76 3.91 3.64
CA THR A 28 35.06 3.61 5.03
C THR A 28 36.30 4.42 5.42
N MET A 29 36.25 5.14 6.54
CA MET A 29 37.45 5.46 7.32
C MET A 29 37.12 5.35 8.82
N PRO A 30 38.08 4.92 9.66
CA PRO A 30 37.81 4.40 11.00
C PRO A 30 38.38 5.25 12.16
N ARG A 31 37.73 5.08 13.33
CA ARG A 31 38.29 4.89 14.68
C ARG A 31 38.88 6.07 15.50
N ALA A 32 38.53 5.97 16.80
CA ALA A 32 39.17 6.44 18.04
C ALA A 32 38.88 7.89 18.48
N GLN A 33 38.09 8.14 19.54
CA GLN A 33 38.33 7.88 20.98
C GLN A 33 38.96 9.11 21.66
N ARG A 34 38.32 9.62 22.74
CA ARG A 34 38.89 9.80 24.09
C ARG A 34 38.27 10.99 24.85
N ASN A 35 37.67 10.66 26.02
CA ASN A 35 37.61 11.38 27.31
C ASN A 35 37.00 12.80 27.35
N SER A 36 36.54 13.36 28.47
CA SER A 36 36.12 12.99 29.84
C SER A 36 35.82 14.33 30.51
N ASP A 37 34.94 14.34 31.53
CA ASP A 37 34.89 15.34 32.61
C ASP A 37 34.76 16.83 32.23
N SER A 38 33.72 17.55 32.67
CA SER A 38 33.72 18.03 34.05
C SER A 38 32.36 18.61 34.47
N ARG A 39 32.02 18.30 35.72
CA ARG A 39 31.02 18.95 36.56
C ARG A 39 31.36 20.44 36.81
N GLN A 40 30.34 21.29 36.94
CA GLN A 40 30.23 22.45 37.88
C GLN A 40 28.95 23.23 37.54
N SER A 41 27.88 23.17 38.35
CA SER A 41 27.57 24.03 39.51
C SER A 41 26.51 25.09 39.17
N ALA A 42 25.36 25.02 39.85
CA ALA A 42 24.34 26.07 40.00
C ALA A 42 24.87 27.22 40.93
N PRO A 43 24.11 28.27 41.35
CA PRO A 43 22.69 28.62 41.12
C PRO A 43 22.39 30.15 40.93
N GLN A 44 21.09 30.50 40.92
CA GLN A 44 20.50 31.70 41.56
C GLN A 44 20.57 33.06 40.84
N GLN A 45 19.42 33.53 40.32
CA GLN A 45 18.85 34.80 40.81
C GLN A 45 17.36 34.96 40.52
N ARG A 46 16.71 35.48 41.55
CA ARG A 46 15.28 35.59 41.80
C ARG A 46 14.90 37.07 41.65
N ASN A 47 13.77 37.32 41.01
CA ASN A 47 12.92 38.52 41.14
C ASN A 47 13.50 39.90 40.81
N GLN A 48 13.02 40.47 39.71
CA GLN A 48 12.60 41.87 39.46
C GLN A 48 12.24 41.89 37.96
N SER A 49 11.01 42.11 37.50
CA SER A 49 10.22 43.30 37.73
C SER A 49 8.74 43.08 37.46
N ARG A 50 7.98 43.74 38.32
CA ARG A 50 6.54 43.84 38.46
C ARG A 50 5.99 44.82 37.40
N ASN A 51 4.75 44.60 36.98
CA ASN A 51 3.83 45.56 36.36
C ASN A 51 4.17 46.09 34.95
N GLN A 52 3.53 45.52 33.92
CA GLN A 52 2.68 46.31 33.02
C GLN A 52 1.48 45.46 32.57
N ALA A 53 0.32 45.78 33.15
CA ALA A 53 -0.96 45.34 32.65
C ALA A 53 -1.27 46.11 31.36
N ARG A 54 -1.51 45.41 30.26
CA ARG A 54 -2.32 45.92 29.15
C ARG A 54 -3.11 44.78 28.52
N HIS A 55 -4.42 44.83 28.78
CA HIS A 55 -5.54 44.34 27.99
C HIS A 55 -5.18 43.57 26.71
N ALA A 56 -5.42 42.26 26.72
CA ALA A 56 -5.78 41.50 25.53
C ALA A 56 -6.94 40.58 25.91
N PRO A 57 -8.07 40.58 25.20
CA PRO A 57 -9.12 39.60 25.46
C PRO A 57 -8.53 38.23 25.22
N ALA A 58 -8.62 37.37 26.23
CA ALA A 58 -8.31 35.96 26.10
C ALA A 58 -9.16 35.40 24.95
N ALA A 59 -8.53 35.18 23.80
CA ALA A 59 -9.04 34.29 22.79
C ALA A 59 -9.16 32.94 23.49
N ARG A 60 -10.37 32.67 24.00
CA ARG A 60 -10.80 31.38 24.50
C ARG A 60 -10.49 30.43 23.37
N ALA A 61 -9.40 29.69 23.52
CA ALA A 61 -9.07 28.58 22.66
C ALA A 61 -10.30 27.68 22.70
N SER A 62 -11.09 27.75 21.63
CA SER A 62 -12.17 26.82 21.38
C SER A 62 -11.50 25.46 21.29
N ILE A 63 -11.50 24.73 22.39
CA ILE A 63 -11.30 23.28 22.38
C ILE A 63 -12.39 22.78 21.41
N PRO A 64 -12.04 22.22 20.24
CA PRO A 64 -13.07 21.61 19.41
C PRO A 64 -13.74 20.53 20.26
N GLY A 65 -15.05 20.67 20.43
CA GLY A 65 -15.89 19.75 21.17
C GLY A 65 -15.79 18.32 20.63
N PRO A 66 -16.36 17.33 21.35
CA PRO A 66 -16.21 15.93 21.02
C PRO A 66 -16.50 15.70 19.54
N SER A 67 -15.50 15.16 18.84
CA SER A 67 -15.54 14.91 17.41
C SER A 67 -16.86 14.26 17.03
N ALA A 68 -17.66 14.97 16.23
CA ALA A 68 -18.82 14.39 15.59
C ALA A 68 -18.36 13.11 14.86
N PRO A 69 -19.17 12.03 14.88
CA PRO A 69 -18.83 10.81 14.15
C PRO A 69 -18.52 11.19 12.69
N PRO A 70 -17.45 10.64 12.09
CA PRO A 70 -17.05 11.01 10.74
C PRO A 70 -18.22 10.74 9.79
N GLN A 71 -18.59 11.75 9.01
CA GLN A 71 -19.68 11.60 8.05
C GLN A 71 -19.33 10.53 7.01
N VAL A 72 -20.34 9.83 6.48
CA VAL A 72 -20.13 8.72 5.52
C VAL A 72 -19.33 9.17 4.29
N SER A 73 -19.46 10.44 3.89
CA SER A 73 -18.68 11.07 2.82
C SER A 73 -17.20 11.19 3.14
N ASP A 74 -16.84 11.58 4.37
CA ASP A 74 -15.45 11.64 4.84
C ASP A 74 -14.81 10.25 4.83
N LEU A 75 -15.53 9.22 5.31
CA LEU A 75 -15.03 7.85 5.31
C LEU A 75 -14.78 7.32 3.90
N ARG A 76 -15.67 7.62 2.95
CA ARG A 76 -15.48 7.26 1.54
C ARG A 76 -14.30 7.98 0.92
N GLN A 77 -14.13 9.26 1.21
CA GLN A 77 -13.01 10.06 0.73
C GLN A 77 -11.67 9.54 1.29
N THR A 78 -11.61 9.20 2.57
CA THR A 78 -10.43 8.56 3.17
C THR A 78 -10.10 7.24 2.48
N ARG A 79 -11.10 6.36 2.29
CA ARG A 79 -10.89 5.07 1.60
C ARG A 79 -10.41 5.24 0.16
N LEU A 80 -10.94 6.24 -0.55
CA LEU A 80 -10.51 6.55 -1.91
C LEU A 80 -9.00 6.89 -1.96
N LEU A 81 -8.53 7.72 -1.02
CA LEU A 81 -7.12 8.10 -0.92
C LEU A 81 -6.23 6.92 -0.53
N ASP A 82 -6.66 6.09 0.44
CA ASP A 82 -5.91 4.92 0.87
C ASP A 82 -5.79 3.87 -0.24
N ILE A 83 -6.89 3.59 -0.95
CA ILE A 83 -6.88 2.67 -2.09
C ILE A 83 -6.05 3.25 -3.24
N GLY A 84 -6.17 4.56 -3.53
CA GLY A 84 -5.34 5.22 -4.54
C GLY A 84 -3.84 5.18 -4.22
N ARG A 85 -3.48 5.17 -2.93
CA ARG A 85 -2.10 4.95 -2.47
C ARG A 85 -1.65 3.51 -2.69
N VAL A 86 -2.50 2.54 -2.37
CA VAL A 86 -2.24 1.11 -2.63
C VAL A 86 -1.99 0.86 -4.12
N ILE A 87 -2.83 1.40 -5.00
CA ILE A 87 -2.67 1.25 -6.46
C ILE A 87 -1.34 1.85 -6.91
N LYS A 88 -0.97 3.05 -6.42
CA LYS A 88 0.33 3.68 -6.71
C LYS A 88 1.52 2.82 -6.26
N GLN A 89 1.39 2.15 -5.11
CA GLN A 89 2.45 1.30 -4.56
C GLN A 89 2.67 0.05 -5.40
N ILE A 90 1.59 -0.54 -5.91
CA ILE A 90 1.65 -1.74 -6.77
C ILE A 90 2.11 -1.36 -8.20
N ASP A 91 1.57 -0.28 -8.74
CA ASP A 91 1.95 0.24 -10.06
C ASP A 91 2.23 1.75 -10.01
N PRO A 92 3.50 2.16 -9.88
CA PRO A 92 3.88 3.56 -9.74
C PRO A 92 3.74 4.36 -11.04
N ARG A 93 3.52 3.71 -12.19
CA ARG A 93 3.42 4.38 -13.50
C ARG A 93 2.03 4.94 -13.79
N THR A 94 1.07 4.65 -12.90
CA THR A 94 -0.33 5.01 -13.06
C THR A 94 -0.57 6.50 -12.78
N THR A 95 -1.32 7.15 -13.67
CA THR A 95 -1.63 8.59 -13.55
C THR A 95 -2.54 8.85 -12.35
N PRO A 96 -2.47 10.03 -11.70
CA PRO A 96 -3.34 10.36 -10.56
C PRO A 96 -4.84 10.23 -10.86
N GLU A 97 -5.26 10.60 -12.06
CA GLU A 97 -6.65 10.57 -12.51
C GLU A 97 -7.14 9.13 -12.63
N TRP A 98 -6.38 8.30 -13.35
CA TRP A 98 -6.67 6.87 -13.53
C TRP A 98 -6.66 6.13 -12.20
N ARG A 99 -5.72 6.45 -11.29
CA ARG A 99 -5.69 5.86 -9.94
C ARG A 99 -6.95 6.20 -9.14
N SER A 100 -7.43 7.44 -9.24
CA SER A 100 -8.62 7.89 -8.53
C SER A 100 -9.88 7.21 -9.07
N GLU A 101 -9.96 7.03 -10.39
CA GLU A 101 -11.04 6.27 -11.03
C GLU A 101 -11.06 4.81 -10.59
N MET A 102 -9.91 4.13 -10.65
CA MET A 102 -9.78 2.75 -10.19
C MET A 102 -10.10 2.64 -8.70
N ALA A 103 -9.56 3.53 -7.87
CA ALA A 103 -9.86 3.54 -6.43
C ALA A 103 -11.35 3.70 -6.17
N ALA A 104 -12.05 4.55 -6.93
CA ALA A 104 -13.49 4.74 -6.80
C ALA A 104 -14.26 3.45 -7.12
N ALA A 105 -13.83 2.69 -8.12
CA ALA A 105 -14.41 1.40 -8.45
C ALA A 105 -14.26 0.39 -7.30
N TRP A 106 -13.06 0.28 -6.70
CA TRP A 106 -12.83 -0.58 -5.53
C TRP A 106 -13.58 -0.13 -4.27
N VAL A 107 -13.74 1.19 -4.06
CA VAL A 107 -14.53 1.74 -2.94
C VAL A 107 -16.01 1.32 -3.03
N ARG A 108 -16.57 1.18 -4.25
CA ARG A 108 -17.96 0.72 -4.44
C ARG A 108 -18.18 -0.71 -3.95
N LEU A 109 -17.13 -1.53 -3.91
CA LEU A 109 -17.17 -2.89 -3.35
C LEU A 109 -17.11 -2.92 -1.82
N ASN A 110 -17.10 -1.74 -1.17
CA ASN A 110 -17.01 -1.58 0.28
C ASN A 110 -15.76 -2.24 0.90
N LEU A 111 -14.70 -2.41 0.11
CA LEU A 111 -13.44 -3.01 0.55
C LEU A 111 -12.55 -1.98 1.23
N THR A 112 -11.76 -2.45 2.19
CA THR A 112 -10.67 -1.69 2.79
C THR A 112 -9.42 -1.71 1.90
N ALA A 113 -8.54 -0.72 2.09
CA ALA A 113 -7.26 -0.67 1.35
C ALA A 113 -6.41 -1.94 1.55
N ALA A 114 -6.44 -2.56 2.73
CA ALA A 114 -5.75 -3.81 3.00
C ALA A 114 -6.33 -4.99 2.19
N GLN A 115 -7.65 -5.08 2.06
CA GLN A 115 -8.31 -6.08 1.23
C GLN A 115 -7.98 -5.88 -0.26
N VAL A 116 -8.05 -4.64 -0.75
CA VAL A 116 -7.66 -4.31 -2.13
C VAL A 116 -6.20 -4.66 -2.38
N HIS A 117 -5.29 -4.30 -1.48
CA HIS A 117 -3.88 -4.68 -1.56
C HIS A 117 -3.69 -6.20 -1.63
N GLY A 118 -4.50 -6.96 -0.88
CA GLY A 118 -4.54 -8.42 -0.94
C GLY A 118 -4.84 -8.93 -2.34
N TRP A 119 -5.91 -8.43 -2.97
CA TRP A 119 -6.30 -8.81 -4.34
C TRP A 119 -5.25 -8.43 -5.38
N LEU A 120 -4.70 -7.22 -5.30
CA LEU A 120 -3.67 -6.76 -6.24
C LEU A 120 -2.38 -7.59 -6.11
N THR A 121 -1.96 -7.91 -4.88
CA THR A 121 -0.80 -8.77 -4.61
C THR A 121 -1.06 -10.22 -5.04
N ALA A 122 -2.31 -10.65 -5.08
CA ALA A 122 -2.69 -11.96 -5.58
C ALA A 122 -2.66 -12.04 -7.12
N GLY A 123 -2.49 -10.91 -7.81
CA GLY A 123 -2.31 -10.84 -9.26
C GLY A 123 -3.51 -10.28 -10.03
N LEU A 124 -4.54 -9.77 -9.33
CA LEU A 124 -5.59 -9.00 -9.99
C LEU A 124 -5.06 -7.61 -10.34
N LEU A 125 -5.41 -7.11 -11.52
CA LEU A 125 -5.05 -5.76 -11.93
C LEU A 125 -6.00 -4.74 -11.29
N PRO A 126 -5.58 -3.47 -11.10
CA PRO A 126 -6.46 -2.41 -10.58
C PRO A 126 -7.76 -2.25 -11.38
N ALA A 127 -7.74 -2.54 -12.68
CA ALA A 127 -8.93 -2.50 -13.54
C ALA A 127 -9.87 -3.71 -13.37
N GLN A 128 -9.42 -4.82 -12.79
CA GLN A 128 -10.18 -6.09 -12.67
C GLN A 128 -11.03 -6.15 -11.39
N HIS A 129 -11.62 -5.02 -10.98
CA HIS A 129 -12.42 -4.93 -9.76
C HIS A 129 -13.72 -5.76 -9.84
N GLU A 130 -14.35 -5.85 -11.01
CA GLU A 130 -15.55 -6.71 -11.20
C GLU A 130 -15.22 -8.20 -10.98
N LEU A 131 -14.05 -8.66 -11.44
CA LEU A 131 -13.61 -10.04 -11.17
C LEU A 131 -13.41 -10.27 -9.66
N ALA A 132 -12.87 -9.29 -8.94
CA ALA A 132 -12.75 -9.38 -7.48
C ALA A 132 -14.12 -9.45 -6.80
N LYS A 133 -15.10 -8.66 -7.28
CA LYS A 133 -16.48 -8.70 -6.78
C LYS A 133 -17.09 -10.08 -6.95
N GLU A 134 -17.02 -10.65 -8.16
CA GLU A 134 -17.54 -12.00 -8.42
C GLU A 134 -16.85 -13.05 -7.54
N CYS A 135 -15.54 -12.95 -7.36
CA CYS A 135 -14.79 -13.82 -6.46
C CYS A 135 -15.30 -13.74 -5.02
N ILE A 136 -15.49 -12.53 -4.49
CA ILE A 136 -16.01 -12.30 -3.14
C ILE A 136 -17.42 -12.87 -2.98
N GLU A 137 -18.29 -12.65 -3.97
CA GLU A 137 -19.67 -13.18 -3.96
C GLU A 137 -19.70 -14.71 -3.91
N ARG A 138 -18.68 -15.37 -4.47
CA ARG A 138 -18.51 -16.83 -4.39
C ARG A 138 -17.67 -17.31 -3.20
N GLY A 139 -17.24 -16.39 -2.33
CA GLY A 139 -16.48 -16.69 -1.11
C GLY A 139 -15.00 -16.96 -1.32
N LEU A 140 -14.45 -16.65 -2.51
CA LEU A 140 -13.02 -16.70 -2.79
C LEU A 140 -12.31 -15.58 -2.04
N THR A 141 -11.09 -15.89 -1.58
CA THR A 141 -10.22 -14.94 -0.90
C THR A 141 -8.96 -14.65 -1.72
N PRO A 142 -8.22 -13.58 -1.41
CA PRO A 142 -6.91 -13.34 -2.03
C PRO A 142 -5.88 -14.46 -1.77
N ALA A 143 -6.07 -15.29 -0.73
CA ALA A 143 -5.21 -16.43 -0.48
C ALA A 143 -5.48 -17.55 -1.49
N ASP A 144 -6.75 -17.82 -1.80
CA ASP A 144 -7.15 -18.81 -2.81
C ASP A 144 -6.59 -18.46 -4.18
N MET A 145 -6.57 -17.17 -4.54
CA MET A 145 -5.97 -16.67 -5.77
C MET A 145 -4.48 -17.01 -5.94
N LYS A 146 -3.74 -17.12 -4.83
CA LYS A 146 -2.32 -17.49 -4.82
C LYS A 146 -2.12 -19.00 -4.82
N SER A 147 -3.19 -19.78 -4.62
CA SER A 147 -3.15 -21.23 -4.69
C SER A 147 -2.83 -21.71 -6.11
N ARG A 148 -2.14 -22.85 -6.18
CA ARG A 148 -1.93 -23.58 -7.43
C ARG A 148 -2.82 -24.80 -7.44
N ILE A 149 -3.66 -24.89 -8.45
CA ILE A 149 -4.54 -26.02 -8.71
C ILE A 149 -4.06 -26.65 -10.01
N ASP A 150 -3.75 -27.94 -9.98
CA ASP A 150 -3.20 -28.67 -11.14
C ASP A 150 -1.96 -28.00 -11.75
N GLY A 151 -1.11 -27.42 -10.90
CA GLY A 151 0.11 -26.71 -11.30
C GLY A 151 -0.10 -25.29 -11.85
N VAL A 152 -1.35 -24.88 -12.11
CA VAL A 152 -1.72 -23.56 -12.65
C VAL A 152 -2.22 -22.66 -11.53
N ARG A 153 -1.91 -21.35 -11.57
CA ARG A 153 -2.43 -20.42 -10.54
C ARG A 153 -3.94 -20.25 -10.70
N VAL A 154 -4.65 -20.12 -9.58
CA VAL A 154 -6.09 -19.83 -9.59
C VAL A 154 -6.43 -18.60 -10.44
N VAL A 155 -5.65 -17.52 -10.35
CA VAL A 155 -5.88 -16.31 -11.16
C VAL A 155 -5.81 -16.56 -12.67
N GLU A 156 -4.97 -17.50 -13.13
CA GLU A 156 -4.87 -17.86 -14.55
C GLU A 156 -6.10 -18.66 -14.98
N ARG A 157 -6.54 -19.60 -14.13
CA ARG A 157 -7.79 -20.35 -14.33
C ARG A 157 -9.01 -19.45 -14.37
N LEU A 158 -9.08 -18.43 -13.52
CA LEU A 158 -10.19 -17.47 -13.53
C LEU A 158 -10.32 -16.71 -14.84
N ARG A 159 -9.21 -16.46 -15.55
CA ARG A 159 -9.24 -15.79 -16.85
C ARG A 159 -9.71 -16.70 -17.99
N GLY A 160 -9.58 -18.03 -17.83
CA GLY A 160 -9.98 -19.00 -18.85
C GLY A 160 -11.31 -19.69 -18.55
N ASP A 161 -11.39 -20.37 -17.39
CA ASP A 161 -12.52 -21.18 -16.94
C ASP A 161 -13.61 -20.36 -16.21
N GLY A 162 -13.30 -19.11 -15.84
CA GLY A 162 -14.20 -18.24 -15.08
C GLY A 162 -14.28 -18.58 -13.58
N VAL A 163 -15.03 -17.76 -12.84
CA VAL A 163 -15.15 -17.87 -11.37
C VAL A 163 -15.82 -19.18 -10.96
N ASP A 164 -16.89 -19.56 -11.65
CA ASP A 164 -17.65 -20.78 -11.35
C ASP A 164 -16.83 -22.05 -11.53
N GLY A 165 -16.08 -22.16 -12.63
CA GLY A 165 -15.22 -23.31 -12.88
C GLY A 165 -14.14 -23.45 -11.80
N VAL A 166 -13.52 -22.35 -11.40
CA VAL A 166 -12.51 -22.34 -10.33
C VAL A 166 -13.10 -22.73 -8.98
N VAL A 167 -14.27 -22.21 -8.63
CA VAL A 167 -14.95 -22.55 -7.37
C VAL A 167 -15.31 -24.03 -7.33
N ASP A 168 -15.77 -24.60 -8.44
CA ASP A 168 -16.09 -26.02 -8.53
C ASP A 168 -14.83 -26.88 -8.34
N ILE A 169 -13.73 -26.55 -9.01
CA ILE A 169 -12.46 -27.27 -8.83
C ILE A 169 -11.95 -27.16 -7.40
N LEU A 170 -12.03 -25.97 -6.79
CA LEU A 170 -11.66 -25.76 -5.39
C LEU A 170 -12.50 -26.66 -4.47
N ARG A 171 -13.82 -26.68 -4.64
CA ARG A 171 -14.73 -27.53 -3.84
C ARG A 171 -14.42 -29.01 -3.98
N ARG A 172 -14.11 -29.48 -5.20
CA ARG A 172 -13.67 -30.86 -5.43
C ARG A 172 -12.38 -31.20 -4.68
N ASN A 173 -11.51 -30.22 -4.49
CA ASN A 173 -10.27 -30.36 -3.72
C ASN A 173 -10.44 -30.08 -2.21
N GLY A 174 -11.67 -30.07 -1.70
CA GLY A 174 -11.96 -29.90 -0.27
C GLY A 174 -11.89 -28.46 0.23
N TRP A 175 -11.77 -27.48 -0.67
CA TRP A 175 -11.89 -26.07 -0.30
C TRP A 175 -13.29 -25.78 0.23
N LYS A 176 -13.34 -25.00 1.30
CA LYS A 176 -14.59 -24.45 1.84
C LYS A 176 -14.58 -22.94 1.64
N PRO A 177 -15.69 -22.36 1.16
CA PRO A 177 -15.80 -20.92 1.03
C PRO A 177 -15.54 -20.28 2.39
N ALA A 178 -14.72 -19.23 2.39
CA ALA A 178 -14.56 -18.41 3.57
C ALA A 178 -15.95 -17.88 3.95
N ALA A 179 -16.28 -17.87 5.24
CA ALA A 179 -17.50 -17.24 5.71
C ALA A 179 -17.50 -15.80 5.22
N THR A 180 -18.42 -15.48 4.31
CA THR A 180 -18.56 -14.14 3.76
C THR A 180 -18.71 -13.19 4.95
N PRO A 181 -17.91 -12.12 5.07
CA PRO A 181 -18.15 -11.13 6.10
C PRO A 181 -19.49 -10.47 5.76
N THR A 182 -20.57 -10.97 6.35
CA THR A 182 -21.84 -10.25 6.44
C THR A 182 -21.50 -8.93 7.10
N ALA A 183 -21.40 -7.88 6.29
CA ALA A 183 -21.45 -6.52 6.78
C ALA A 183 -22.83 -6.39 7.43
N ALA A 184 -22.86 -6.50 8.77
CA ALA A 184 -24.03 -6.17 9.56
C ALA A 184 -24.43 -4.73 9.21
N ALA A 185 -25.67 -4.61 8.74
CA ALA A 185 -26.34 -3.36 8.39
C ALA A 185 -26.60 -2.51 9.64
#